data_AF-A0A5N6U6N5-F1
#
_entry.id   AF-A0A5N6U6N5-F1
#
_cell.length_a   1.000
_cell.length_b   1.000
_cell.length_c   1.000
_cell.angle_alpha   90.00
_cell.angle_beta   90.00
_cell.angle_gamma   90.00
#
_symmetry.space_group_name_H-M   'P 1'
#
loop_
_entity.id
_entity.type
_entity.pdbx_description
1 polymer ?
#
loop_
_entity_poly.entity_id
_entity_poly.type
_entity_poly.pdbx_seq_one_letter_code
_entity_poly.pdbx_strand_id
1 'polypeptide(L)'
;MTELKEKLPLETRTREVTSTCVHETSPTPHLDHEFQQPQSKQILQAVIAALSDIADEHRCTTCAVETSSRLLTGYLREVREAKKSGKWSKEERKAMKKETKMLASVMKRDVGGLWREN
;
A
#
# COMPACT_ATOMS: atom_id res chain seq x y z
N MET A 1 40.61 28.59 -32.62
CA MET A 1 41.05 27.18 -32.66
C MET A 1 41.28 26.77 -31.22
N THR A 2 40.51 25.92 -30.55
CA THR A 2 39.52 24.94 -31.00
C THR A 2 38.61 24.63 -29.80
N GLU A 3 37.31 24.49 -30.05
CA GLU A 3 36.31 23.97 -29.12
C GLU A 3 36.52 22.48 -28.80
N LEU A 4 35.78 22.02 -27.77
CA LEU A 4 35.03 20.75 -27.64
C LEU A 4 35.26 20.12 -26.24
N LYS A 5 34.26 20.20 -25.35
CA LYS A 5 33.24 19.15 -25.05
C LYS A 5 33.84 18.07 -24.13
N GLU A 6 33.14 17.46 -23.18
CA GLU A 6 31.72 17.29 -22.91
C GLU A 6 31.55 16.71 -21.50
N LYS A 7 30.50 17.16 -20.79
CA LYS A 7 29.50 16.38 -20.06
C LYS A 7 29.93 15.14 -19.27
N LEU A 8 29.64 15.17 -17.96
CA LEU A 8 29.02 14.03 -17.29
C LEU A 8 27.70 14.52 -16.66
N PRO A 9 26.52 14.09 -17.15
CA PRO A 9 25.27 14.44 -16.51
C PRO A 9 25.08 13.58 -15.25
N LEU A 10 24.67 14.24 -14.18
CA LEU A 10 24.10 13.64 -12.99
C LEU A 10 22.77 13.00 -13.39
N GLU A 11 22.78 11.74 -13.85
CA GLU A 11 21.55 10.99 -14.04
C GLU A 11 21.10 10.41 -12.70
N THR A 12 20.46 11.26 -11.89
CA THR A 12 19.43 10.80 -10.95
C THR A 12 18.36 10.10 -11.78
N ARG A 13 18.50 8.79 -11.92
CA ARG A 13 17.47 7.90 -12.46
C ARG A 13 16.35 7.81 -11.43
N THR A 14 15.56 8.87 -11.32
CA THR A 14 14.23 8.79 -10.73
C THR A 14 13.43 7.91 -11.66
N ARG A 15 13.43 6.61 -11.38
CA ARG A 15 12.58 5.65 -12.06
C ARG A 15 11.17 5.99 -11.62
N GLU A 16 10.52 6.91 -12.32
CA GLU A 16 9.07 7.11 -12.23
C GLU A 16 8.42 5.81 -12.69
N VAL A 17 8.24 4.89 -11.75
CA VAL A 17 7.39 3.72 -11.94
C VAL A 17 5.95 4.22 -11.78
N THR A 18 5.48 5.02 -12.74
CA THR A 18 4.05 5.17 -12.94
C THR A 18 3.57 3.94 -13.72
N SER A 19 3.53 2.80 -13.01
CA SER A 19 2.74 1.66 -13.46
C SER A 19 1.28 2.05 -13.27
N THR A 20 0.66 2.60 -14.32
CA THR A 20 -0.80 2.61 -14.42
C THR A 20 -1.26 1.16 -14.51
N CYS A 21 -1.60 0.59 -13.37
CA CYS A 21 -2.21 -0.73 -13.30
C CYS A 21 -3.65 -0.60 -13.83
N VAL A 22 -3.82 -0.77 -15.15
CA VAL A 22 -5.13 -0.87 -15.79
C VAL A 22 -5.65 -2.28 -15.50
N HIS A 23 -6.35 -2.42 -14.38
CA HIS A 23 -7.09 -3.65 -14.10
C HIS A 23 -8.41 -3.62 -14.87
N GLU A 24 -8.60 -4.52 -15.84
CA GLU A 24 -9.94 -4.88 -16.30
C GLU A 24 -10.72 -5.38 -15.09
N THR A 25 -11.85 -4.71 -14.79
CA THR A 25 -12.77 -4.95 -13.67
C THR A 25 -12.12 -5.57 -12.42
N SER A 26 -11.73 -4.73 -11.46
CA SER A 26 -11.07 -5.20 -10.23
C SER A 26 -11.77 -6.42 -9.61
N PRO A 27 -11.03 -7.45 -9.19
CA PRO A 27 -11.60 -8.58 -8.48
C PRO A 27 -12.10 -8.19 -7.08
N THR A 28 -11.77 -6.99 -6.60
CA THR A 28 -12.15 -6.43 -5.30
C THR A 28 -12.72 -5.00 -5.40
N PRO A 29 -13.82 -4.79 -6.15
CA PRO A 29 -14.29 -3.44 -6.46
C PRO A 29 -14.73 -2.63 -5.22
N HIS A 30 -15.22 -3.29 -4.16
CA HIS A 30 -15.64 -2.59 -2.95
C HIS A 30 -14.44 -2.15 -2.12
N LEU A 31 -13.42 -3.02 -1.99
CA LEU A 31 -12.17 -2.63 -1.33
C LEU A 31 -11.46 -1.51 -2.10
N ASP A 32 -11.45 -1.56 -3.43
CA ASP A 32 -10.83 -0.53 -4.24
C ASP A 32 -11.50 0.82 -4.00
N HIS A 33 -12.83 0.87 -4.01
CA HIS A 33 -13.57 2.08 -3.68
C HIS A 33 -13.24 2.59 -2.27
N GLU A 34 -13.12 1.70 -1.28
CA GLU A 34 -12.74 2.06 0.08
C GLU A 34 -11.30 2.61 0.14
N PHE A 35 -10.36 2.02 -0.59
CA PHE A 35 -8.98 2.51 -0.67
C PHE A 35 -8.85 3.83 -1.42
N GLN A 36 -9.80 4.15 -2.29
CA GLN A 36 -9.84 5.45 -2.96
C GLN A 36 -10.36 6.59 -2.06
N GLN A 37 -10.94 6.29 -0.89
CA GLN A 37 -11.42 7.32 0.03
C GLN A 37 -10.25 8.19 0.54
N PRO A 38 -10.46 9.50 0.76
CA PRO A 38 -9.39 10.41 1.19
C PRO A 38 -8.67 9.97 2.46
N GLN A 39 -9.42 9.49 3.46
CA GLN A 39 -8.87 8.98 4.73
C GLN A 39 -7.96 7.77 4.51
N SER A 40 -8.42 6.82 3.69
CA SER A 40 -7.66 5.62 3.33
C SER A 40 -6.36 5.98 2.61
N LYS A 41 -6.42 6.92 1.67
CA LYS A 41 -5.22 7.42 0.96
C LYS A 41 -4.21 8.05 1.91
N GLN A 42 -4.65 8.87 2.86
CA GLN A 42 -3.76 9.51 3.85
C GLN A 42 -3.03 8.46 4.70
N ILE A 43 -3.74 7.43 5.14
CA ILE A 43 -3.15 6.35 5.94
C ILE A 43 -2.15 5.55 5.10
N LEU A 44 -2.51 5.22 3.85
CA LEU A 44 -1.59 4.51 2.95
C LEU A 44 -0.33 5.33 2.67
N GLN A 45 -0.46 6.65 2.48
CA GLN A 45 0.69 7.56 2.35
C GLN A 45 1.55 7.57 3.61
N ALA A 46 0.95 7.59 4.81
CA ALA A 46 1.68 7.53 6.06
C ALA A 46 2.43 6.19 6.25
N VAL A 47 1.83 5.08 5.82
CA VAL A 47 2.49 3.77 5.82
C VAL A 47 3.65 3.74 4.83
N ILE A 48 3.47 4.29 3.62
CA ILE A 48 4.55 4.42 2.63
C ILE A 48 5.71 5.21 3.22
N ALA A 49 5.45 6.39 3.80
CA ALA A 49 6.49 7.22 4.42
C ALA A 49 7.23 6.47 5.54
N ALA A 50 6.49 5.79 6.43
CA ALA A 50 7.10 5.02 7.52
C ALA A 50 7.98 3.85 7.04
N LEU A 51 7.67 3.25 5.89
CA LEU A 51 8.50 2.21 5.28
C LEU A 51 9.66 2.79 4.47
N SER A 52 9.47 3.93 3.82
CA SER A 52 10.54 4.67 3.12
C SER A 52 11.65 5.11 4.07
N ASP A 53 11.32 5.44 5.33
CA ASP A 53 12.31 5.75 6.38
C ASP A 53 13.36 4.65 6.58
N ILE A 54 13.08 3.40 6.17
CA ILE A 54 14.05 2.29 6.19
C ILE A 54 15.08 2.47 5.07
N ALA A 55 14.63 2.78 3.86
CA ALA A 55 15.49 2.96 2.69
C ALA A 55 16.33 4.24 2.80
N ASP A 56 15.79 5.27 3.43
CA ASP A 56 16.45 6.55 3.64
C ASP A 56 17.32 6.58 4.92
N GLU A 57 17.47 5.44 5.61
CA GLU A 57 18.24 5.26 6.86
C GLU A 57 17.84 6.21 8.01
N HIS A 58 16.66 6.84 7.93
CA HIS A 58 16.15 7.78 8.93
C HIS A 58 15.66 7.08 10.21
N ARG A 59 15.29 5.79 10.13
CA ARG A 59 14.88 4.97 11.28
C ARG A 59 15.36 3.53 11.14
N CYS A 60 15.51 2.85 12.28
CA CYS A 60 15.76 1.40 12.25
C CYS A 60 14.50 0.64 11.76
N THR A 61 14.73 -0.50 11.11
CA THR A 61 13.70 -1.38 10.56
C THR A 61 12.61 -1.72 11.58
N THR A 62 12.98 -1.97 12.84
CA THR A 62 12.03 -2.30 13.91
C THR A 62 11.02 -1.17 14.13
N CYS A 63 11.49 0.07 14.27
CA CYS A 63 10.64 1.23 14.51
C CYS A 63 9.74 1.55 13.31
N ALA A 64 10.28 1.40 12.09
CA ALA A 64 9.52 1.60 10.85
C ALA A 64 8.39 0.57 10.68
N VAL A 65 8.69 -0.72 10.92
CA VAL A 65 7.69 -1.80 10.87
C VAL A 65 6.64 -1.62 11.96
N GLU A 66 7.04 -1.27 13.19
CA GLU A 66 6.10 -1.03 14.29
C GLU A 66 5.16 0.15 13.98
N THR A 67 5.70 1.26 13.48
CA THR A 67 4.91 2.44 13.09
C THR A 67 3.90 2.08 11.99
N SER A 68 4.37 1.40 10.95
CA SER A 68 3.53 0.94 9.83
C SER A 68 2.41 0.01 10.31
N SER A 69 2.74 -0.93 11.22
CA SER A 69 1.77 -1.85 11.80
C SER A 69 0.71 -1.14 12.63
N ARG A 70 1.09 -0.14 13.44
CA ARG A 70 0.16 0.69 14.23
C ARG A 70 -0.78 1.47 13.33
N LEU A 71 -0.28 2.11 12.28
CA LEU A 71 -1.08 2.85 11.30
C LEU A 71 -2.11 1.94 10.60
N LEU A 72 -1.66 0.79 10.09
CA LEU A 72 -2.55 -0.19 9.45
C LEU A 72 -3.61 -0.74 10.41
N THR A 73 -3.22 -1.06 11.64
CA THR A 73 -4.15 -1.61 12.64
C THR A 73 -5.17 -0.56 13.10
N GLY A 74 -4.76 0.70 13.22
CA GLY A 74 -5.65 1.84 13.50
C GLY A 74 -6.71 1.99 12.41
N TYR A 75 -6.29 2.03 11.15
CA TYR A 75 -7.21 2.12 10.02
C TYR A 75 -8.20 0.94 9.96
N LEU A 76 -7.72 -0.29 10.14
CA LEU A 76 -8.58 -1.47 10.17
C LEU A 76 -9.62 -1.41 11.29
N ARG A 77 -9.31 -0.75 12.41
CA ARG A 77 -10.28 -0.51 13.48
C ARG A 77 -11.37 0.45 13.01
N GLU A 78 -10.98 1.57 12.41
CA GLU A 78 -11.93 2.58 11.89
C GLU A 78 -12.86 1.98 10.83
N VAL A 79 -12.33 1.19 9.89
CA VAL A 79 -13.13 0.48 8.88
C VAL A 79 -14.12 -0.50 9.54
N ARG A 80 -13.70 -1.21 10.61
CA ARG A 80 -14.59 -2.10 11.37
C ARG A 80 -15.67 -1.34 12.12
N GLU A 81 -15.38 -0.14 12.61
CA GLU A 81 -16.35 0.72 13.29
C GLU A 81 -17.35 1.30 12.29
N ALA A 82 -16.89 1.78 11.13
CA ALA A 82 -17.75 2.20 10.02
C ALA A 82 -18.68 1.06 9.55
N LYS A 83 -18.17 -0.18 9.53
CA LYS A 83 -18.98 -1.37 9.26
C LYS A 83 -20.10 -1.59 10.28
N LYS A 84 -19.86 -1.26 11.55
CA LYS A 84 -20.86 -1.37 12.63
C LYS A 84 -21.87 -0.22 12.61
N SER A 85 -21.45 0.97 12.17
CA SER A 85 -22.24 2.21 12.24
C SER A 85 -23.40 2.29 11.23
N GLY A 86 -23.69 1.24 10.47
CA GLY A 86 -24.81 1.25 9.53
C GLY A 86 -24.49 1.78 8.13
N LYS A 87 -23.29 2.33 7.90
CA LYS A 87 -22.90 2.97 6.63
C LYS A 87 -22.95 2.04 5.41
N TRP A 88 -22.83 0.74 5.62
CA TRP A 88 -22.88 -0.27 4.56
C TRP A 88 -24.14 -1.12 4.65
N SER A 89 -24.75 -1.39 3.51
CA SER A 89 -25.81 -2.39 3.33
C SER A 89 -25.31 -3.80 3.67
N LYS A 90 -26.24 -4.74 3.83
CA LYS A 90 -25.93 -6.13 4.16
C LYS A 90 -25.13 -6.80 3.03
N GLU A 91 -25.46 -6.45 1.80
CA GLU A 91 -24.87 -6.92 0.56
C GLU A 91 -23.42 -6.42 0.44
N GLU A 92 -23.19 -5.12 0.64
CA GLU A 92 -21.85 -4.52 0.63
C GLU A 92 -20.95 -5.11 1.72
N ARG A 93 -21.48 -5.31 2.94
CA ARG A 93 -20.73 -5.96 4.03
C ARG A 93 -20.32 -7.38 3.69
N LYS A 94 -21.17 -8.12 2.97
CA LYS A 94 -20.90 -9.50 2.53
C LYS A 94 -19.87 -9.52 1.41
N ALA A 95 -19.99 -8.61 0.45
CA ALA A 95 -19.04 -8.45 -0.65
C ALA A 95 -17.64 -8.10 -0.11
N MET A 96 -17.51 -7.06 0.71
CA MET A 96 -16.21 -6.68 1.29
C MET A 96 -15.60 -7.76 2.16
N LYS A 97 -16.42 -8.52 2.91
CA LYS A 97 -15.89 -9.67 3.68
C LYS A 97 -15.28 -10.72 2.76
N LYS A 98 -15.92 -11.00 1.62
CA LYS A 98 -15.42 -11.96 0.62
C LYS A 98 -14.12 -11.45 -0.01
N GLU A 99 -14.10 -10.19 -0.43
CA GLU A 99 -12.94 -9.55 -1.04
C GLU A 99 -11.75 -9.50 -0.07
N THR A 100 -11.98 -9.11 1.19
CA THR A 100 -10.94 -9.08 2.23
C THR A 100 -10.36 -10.48 2.47
N LYS A 101 -11.21 -11.51 2.50
CA LYS A 101 -10.76 -12.89 2.69
C LYS A 101 -9.92 -13.37 1.51
N MET A 102 -10.29 -13.00 0.29
CA MET A 102 -9.53 -13.32 -0.92
C MET A 102 -8.14 -12.65 -0.86
N LEU A 103 -8.08 -11.35 -0.59
CA LEU A 103 -6.81 -10.62 -0.47
C LEU A 103 -5.91 -11.21 0.62
N ALA A 104 -6.46 -11.49 1.80
CA ALA A 104 -5.71 -12.10 2.90
C ALA A 104 -5.15 -13.49 2.55
N SER A 105 -5.88 -14.28 1.74
CA SER A 105 -5.42 -15.59 1.29
C SER A 105 -4.28 -15.52 0.27
N VAL A 106 -4.31 -14.50 -0.60
CA VAL A 106 -3.21 -14.20 -1.54
C VAL A 106 -1.99 -13.74 -0.73
N MET A 107 -2.14 -12.74 0.13
CA MET A 107 -1.05 -12.25 0.98
C MET A 107 -0.42 -13.36 1.83
N LYS A 108 -1.22 -14.22 2.45
CA LYS A 108 -0.71 -15.36 3.23
C LYS A 108 0.10 -16.33 2.37
N ARG A 109 -0.33 -16.57 1.13
CA ARG A 109 0.37 -17.43 0.19
C ARG A 109 1.72 -16.83 -0.19
N ASP A 110 1.73 -15.55 -0.52
CA ASP A 110 2.92 -14.86 -1.02
C ASP A 110 3.95 -14.66 0.10
N VAL A 111 3.54 -14.10 1.24
CA VAL A 111 4.41 -13.93 2.42
C VAL A 111 4.84 -15.29 2.96
N GLY A 112 3.93 -16.25 3.04
CA GLY A 112 4.27 -17.60 3.49
C GLY A 112 5.21 -18.33 2.53
N GLY A 113 5.17 -18.01 1.22
CA GLY A 113 6.10 -18.52 0.22
C GLY A 113 7.50 -17.97 0.46
N LEU A 114 7.63 -16.64 0.57
CA LEU A 114 8.89 -15.95 0.87
C LEU A 114 9.57 -16.47 2.15
N TRP A 115 8.79 -16.81 3.17
CA TRP A 115 9.31 -17.37 4.43
C TRP A 115 9.75 -18.83 4.34
N ARG A 116 9.32 -19.58 3.32
CA ARG A 116 9.74 -20.98 3.09
C ARG A 116 10.92 -21.08 2.13
N GLU A 117 11.15 -20.04 1.34
CA GLU A 117 12.26 -19.93 0.37
C GLU A 117 13.56 -19.42 1.00
N ASN A 118 13.51 -18.99 2.27
CA ASN A 118 14.61 -18.45 3.07
C ASN A 118 14.91 -19.36 4.27
#